data_AF-A0A5M9MIS7-F1
#
_entry.id   AF-A0A5M9MIS7-F1
#
_cell.length_a   1.000
_cell.length_b   1.000
_cell.length_c   1.000
_cell.angle_alpha   90.00
_cell.angle_beta   90.00
_cell.angle_gamma   90.00
#
_symmetry.space_group_name_H-M   'P 1'
#
loop_
_entity.id
_entity.type
_entity.pdbx_description
1 polymer ?
#
loop_
_entity_poly.entity_id
_entity_poly.type
_entity_poly.pdbx_seq_one_letter_code
_entity_poly.pdbx_strand_id
1 'polypeptide(L)'
;MDTHCPHIEAWREGTVKTIKLLDKGDYLPVKLTGTGPSVTQAFSAGEIPSQQMIDALGEICTKYKDRNVRILVDAESQHFQRGIHNMALELMRKFNRDGYAHVFNTYQAYLKSTSYTLAKDLAAPSEEGFTLGLKLVRGAYITSEERSLIHNKKEATDEAYSGIAQGALRQEIEEFGVKNGHKFPSVNLFLASHNEASVLAVYQWHQQRVTCGLPTVPVDFGQLHGMADEVSFSLLQLKGPDGDPRSTSAQHVG
;
A
#
# COMPACT_ATOMS: atom_id res chain seq x y z
N MET A 1 10.63 -31.14 -12.00
CA MET A 1 9.16 -31.17 -12.03
C MET A 1 8.72 -30.29 -10.88
N ASP A 2 8.10 -29.14 -11.18
CA ASP A 2 7.64 -28.23 -10.13
C ASP A 2 6.41 -28.89 -9.48
N THR A 3 6.61 -29.43 -8.28
CA THR A 3 5.57 -30.19 -7.56
C THR A 3 4.49 -29.20 -7.14
N HIS A 4 3.26 -29.40 -7.64
CA HIS A 4 2.11 -28.59 -7.27
C HIS A 4 1.96 -28.51 -5.74
N CYS A 5 1.91 -27.29 -5.20
CA CYS A 5 1.79 -27.03 -3.78
C CYS A 5 0.31 -26.83 -3.38
N PRO A 6 -0.26 -27.70 -2.53
CA PRO A 6 -1.66 -27.59 -2.12
C PRO A 6 -1.93 -26.36 -1.23
N HIS A 7 -0.92 -25.82 -0.54
CA HIS A 7 -1.09 -24.62 0.29
C HIS A 7 -1.31 -23.36 -0.57
N ILE A 8 -0.53 -23.22 -1.64
CA ILE A 8 -0.70 -22.12 -2.61
C ILE A 8 -2.08 -22.23 -3.28
N GLU A 9 -2.48 -23.44 -3.64
CA GLU A 9 -3.79 -23.70 -4.27
C GLU A 9 -4.95 -23.32 -3.35
N ALA A 10 -4.94 -23.81 -2.11
CA ALA A 10 -5.97 -23.51 -1.12
C ALA A 10 -6.05 -22.01 -0.83
N TRP A 11 -4.90 -21.34 -0.70
CA TRP A 11 -4.83 -19.90 -0.53
C TRP A 11 -5.43 -19.16 -1.73
N ARG A 12 -5.04 -19.53 -2.96
CA ARG A 12 -5.55 -18.92 -4.20
C ARG A 12 -7.06 -19.06 -4.28
N GLU A 13 -7.60 -20.26 -4.07
CA GLU A 13 -9.03 -20.50 -4.09
C GLU A 13 -9.78 -19.67 -3.05
N GLY A 14 -9.23 -19.58 -1.83
CA GLY A 14 -9.77 -18.76 -0.76
C GLY A 14 -9.83 -17.28 -1.18
N THR A 15 -8.72 -16.73 -1.66
CA THR A 15 -8.66 -15.34 -2.12
C THR A 15 -9.62 -15.08 -3.28
N VAL A 16 -9.70 -15.98 -4.27
CA VAL A 16 -10.62 -15.85 -5.41
C VAL A 16 -12.08 -15.93 -4.97
N LYS A 17 -12.42 -16.74 -3.96
CA LYS A 17 -13.77 -16.76 -3.38
C LYS A 17 -14.08 -15.42 -2.71
N THR A 18 -13.14 -14.85 -1.95
CA THR A 18 -13.32 -13.54 -1.32
C THR A 18 -13.54 -12.43 -2.35
N ILE A 19 -12.80 -12.41 -3.46
CA ILE A 19 -12.99 -11.44 -4.56
C ILE A 19 -14.45 -11.40 -5.04
N LYS A 20 -15.14 -12.55 -5.05
CA LYS A 20 -16.53 -12.63 -5.52
C LYS A 20 -17.51 -11.90 -4.61
N LEU A 21 -17.14 -11.69 -3.35
CA LEU A 21 -17.94 -11.04 -2.32
C LEU A 21 -17.66 -9.53 -2.21
N LEU A 22 -16.63 -9.03 -2.90
CA LEU A 22 -16.23 -7.61 -2.86
C LEU A 22 -16.99 -6.79 -3.91
N ASP A 23 -17.32 -5.56 -3.53
CA ASP A 23 -17.93 -4.56 -4.37
C ASP A 23 -16.88 -3.68 -5.08
N LYS A 24 -17.32 -2.98 -6.12
CA LYS A 24 -16.46 -2.08 -6.88
C LYS A 24 -15.86 -1.01 -5.96
N GLY A 25 -14.54 -0.89 -5.99
CA GLY A 25 -13.78 0.09 -5.22
C GLY A 25 -13.32 -0.41 -3.86
N ASP A 26 -13.68 -1.63 -3.45
CA ASP A 26 -13.19 -2.22 -2.21
C ASP A 26 -11.67 -2.46 -2.23
N TYR A 27 -11.09 -2.57 -1.03
CA TYR A 27 -9.72 -3.05 -0.82
C TYR A 27 -9.73 -4.42 -0.18
N LEU A 28 -8.89 -5.34 -0.66
CA LEU A 28 -8.54 -6.55 0.08
C LEU A 28 -7.07 -6.54 0.53
N PRO A 29 -6.80 -6.58 1.85
CA PRO A 29 -5.49 -6.94 2.38
C PRO A 29 -5.14 -8.37 2.05
N VAL A 30 -3.91 -8.58 1.61
CA VAL A 30 -3.40 -9.90 1.30
C VAL A 30 -2.05 -10.10 1.99
N LYS A 31 -1.96 -11.13 2.83
CA LYS A 31 -0.71 -11.62 3.42
C LYS A 31 -0.14 -12.72 2.56
N LEU A 32 1.05 -12.50 2.03
CA LEU A 32 1.67 -13.47 1.11
C LEU A 32 2.29 -14.64 1.86
N THR A 33 2.68 -14.49 3.13
CA THR A 33 3.16 -15.64 3.93
C THR A 33 2.08 -16.68 4.21
N GLY A 34 0.80 -16.30 4.12
CA GLY A 34 -0.35 -17.20 4.28
C GLY A 34 -0.46 -18.27 3.19
N THR A 35 0.39 -18.21 2.16
CA THR A 35 0.47 -19.19 1.06
C THR A 35 1.25 -20.45 1.43
N GLY A 36 1.97 -20.43 2.55
CA GLY A 36 2.62 -21.59 3.14
C GLY A 36 4.15 -21.61 3.07
N PRO A 37 4.78 -22.68 3.61
CA PRO A 37 6.22 -22.71 3.91
C PRO A 37 7.15 -22.54 2.69
N SER A 38 6.77 -23.05 1.52
CA SER A 38 7.61 -22.92 0.31
C SER A 38 7.79 -21.47 -0.11
N VAL A 39 6.73 -20.66 -0.01
CA VAL A 39 6.75 -19.25 -0.37
C VAL A 39 7.47 -18.42 0.71
N THR A 40 7.23 -18.71 2.00
CA THR A 40 7.94 -18.02 3.08
C THR A 40 9.44 -18.29 3.05
N GLN A 41 9.86 -19.52 2.71
CA GLN A 41 11.26 -19.87 2.51
C GLN A 41 11.88 -19.07 1.36
N ALA A 42 11.20 -19.02 0.20
CA ALA A 42 11.67 -18.23 -0.95
C ALA A 42 11.82 -16.74 -0.59
N PHE A 43 10.81 -16.14 0.05
CA PHE A 43 10.87 -14.73 0.45
C PHE A 43 11.96 -14.43 1.47
N SER A 44 12.19 -15.34 2.41
CA SER A 44 13.29 -15.21 3.38
C SER A 44 14.66 -15.28 2.71
N ALA A 45 14.83 -16.18 1.76
CA ALA A 45 16.05 -16.27 0.95
C ALA A 45 16.21 -15.09 -0.04
N GLY A 46 15.15 -14.33 -0.30
CA GLY A 46 15.11 -13.31 -1.38
C GLY A 46 15.05 -13.93 -2.78
N GLU A 47 14.58 -15.17 -2.86
CA GLU A 47 14.38 -15.91 -4.10
C GLU A 47 13.01 -15.59 -4.71
N ILE A 48 12.90 -15.85 -6.01
CA ILE A 48 11.63 -15.77 -6.72
C ILE A 48 10.75 -16.94 -6.27
N PRO A 49 9.48 -16.73 -5.88
CA PRO A 49 8.60 -17.83 -5.50
C PRO A 49 8.29 -18.73 -6.70
N SER A 50 7.74 -19.92 -6.45
CA SER A 50 7.45 -20.90 -7.50
C SER A 50 6.52 -20.35 -8.58
N GLN A 51 6.57 -20.94 -9.79
CA GLN A 51 5.73 -20.51 -10.91
C GLN A 51 4.24 -20.57 -10.56
N GLN A 52 3.82 -21.58 -9.79
CA GLN A 52 2.45 -21.70 -9.29
C GLN A 52 2.03 -20.46 -8.49
N MET A 53 2.91 -19.91 -7.64
CA MET A 53 2.60 -18.71 -6.86
C MET A 53 2.48 -17.47 -7.75
N ILE A 54 3.38 -17.34 -8.73
CA ILE A 54 3.37 -16.23 -9.70
C ILE A 54 2.06 -16.26 -10.52
N ASP A 55 1.67 -17.45 -10.99
CA ASP A 55 0.44 -17.65 -11.75
C ASP A 55 -0.80 -17.36 -10.89
N ALA A 56 -0.82 -17.82 -9.64
CA ALA A 56 -1.89 -17.55 -8.69
C ALA A 56 -2.06 -16.04 -8.44
N LEU A 57 -0.96 -15.30 -8.19
CA LEU A 57 -1.00 -13.85 -8.02
C LEU A 57 -1.45 -13.14 -9.30
N GLY A 58 -0.99 -13.60 -10.47
CA GLY A 58 -1.38 -13.05 -11.76
C GLY A 58 -2.88 -13.22 -12.03
N GLU A 59 -3.43 -14.39 -11.77
CA GLU A 59 -4.86 -14.66 -11.86
C GLU A 59 -5.64 -13.74 -10.90
N ILE A 60 -5.21 -13.70 -9.63
CA ILE A 60 -5.83 -12.88 -8.60
C ILE A 60 -5.89 -11.41 -9.06
N CYS A 61 -4.74 -10.82 -9.39
CA CYS A 61 -4.67 -9.41 -9.82
C CYS A 61 -5.53 -9.12 -11.06
N THR A 62 -5.62 -10.07 -12.00
CA THR A 62 -6.50 -9.94 -13.16
C THR A 62 -7.97 -9.85 -12.72
N LYS A 63 -8.43 -10.77 -11.85
CA LYS A 63 -9.82 -10.74 -11.35
C LYS A 63 -10.13 -9.49 -10.53
N TYR A 64 -9.18 -9.01 -9.73
CA TYR A 64 -9.30 -7.75 -8.98
C TYR A 64 -9.48 -6.56 -9.93
N LYS A 65 -8.63 -6.47 -10.95
CA LYS A 65 -8.71 -5.43 -11.98
C LYS A 65 -10.06 -5.46 -12.71
N ASP A 66 -10.51 -6.63 -13.14
CA ASP A 66 -11.79 -6.79 -13.87
C ASP A 66 -13.01 -6.35 -13.04
N ARG A 67 -12.93 -6.51 -11.70
CA ARG A 67 -13.97 -6.03 -10.76
C ARG A 67 -13.73 -4.62 -10.25
N ASN A 68 -12.63 -3.98 -10.64
CA ASN A 68 -12.20 -2.68 -10.14
C ASN A 68 -12.12 -2.65 -8.60
N VAL A 69 -11.53 -3.71 -8.04
CA VAL A 69 -11.17 -3.87 -6.63
C VAL A 69 -9.65 -3.69 -6.50
N ARG A 70 -9.18 -3.24 -5.34
CA ARG A 70 -7.77 -2.94 -5.08
C ARG A 70 -7.19 -3.94 -4.08
N ILE A 71 -5.92 -4.28 -4.26
CA ILE A 71 -5.16 -5.21 -3.41
C ILE A 71 -4.18 -4.42 -2.57
N LEU A 72 -4.19 -4.66 -1.26
CA LEU A 72 -3.20 -4.14 -0.34
C LEU A 72 -2.26 -5.29 0.05
N VAL A 73 -1.07 -5.36 -0.54
CA VAL A 73 -0.06 -6.34 -0.12
C VAL A 73 0.46 -5.90 1.24
N ASP A 74 0.15 -6.70 2.27
CA ASP A 74 0.51 -6.37 3.64
C ASP A 74 2.02 -6.47 3.86
N ALA A 75 2.54 -5.53 4.65
CA ALA A 75 3.87 -5.68 5.20
C ALA A 75 3.85 -6.68 6.36
N GLU A 76 4.84 -7.54 6.40
CA GLU A 76 5.01 -8.59 7.40
C GLU A 76 6.36 -8.39 8.12
N SER A 77 6.84 -9.38 8.88
CA SER A 77 8.16 -9.29 9.54
C SER A 77 9.28 -9.07 8.52
N GLN A 78 10.34 -8.33 8.87
CA GLN A 78 11.47 -8.08 7.96
C GLN A 78 12.14 -9.36 7.46
N HIS A 79 11.96 -10.48 8.16
CA HIS A 79 12.42 -11.79 7.70
C HIS A 79 11.87 -12.18 6.31
N PHE A 80 10.64 -11.77 5.97
CA PHE A 80 10.01 -12.03 4.67
C PHE A 80 9.84 -10.77 3.83
N GLN A 81 9.90 -9.59 4.45
CA GLN A 81 9.44 -8.34 3.85
C GLN A 81 10.12 -8.01 2.54
N ARG A 82 11.41 -8.33 2.36
CA ARG A 82 12.11 -8.08 1.10
C ARG A 82 11.48 -8.83 -0.09
N GLY A 83 11.15 -10.11 0.09
CA GLY A 83 10.51 -10.91 -0.95
C GLY A 83 9.09 -10.44 -1.27
N ILE A 84 8.32 -10.14 -0.21
CA ILE A 84 6.95 -9.60 -0.32
C ILE A 84 6.95 -8.27 -1.08
N HIS A 85 7.83 -7.35 -0.67
CA HIS A 85 7.97 -6.01 -1.23
C HIS A 85 8.32 -6.06 -2.72
N ASN A 86 9.32 -6.86 -3.09
CA ASN A 86 9.72 -7.02 -4.49
C ASN A 86 8.59 -7.63 -5.32
N MET A 87 7.90 -8.65 -4.79
CA MET A 87 6.77 -9.26 -5.49
C MET A 87 5.64 -8.23 -5.72
N ALA A 88 5.34 -7.39 -4.72
CA ALA A 88 4.35 -6.33 -4.88
C ALA A 88 4.73 -5.33 -5.98
N LEU A 89 6.00 -4.93 -6.07
CA LEU A 89 6.49 -4.04 -7.14
C LEU A 89 6.35 -4.67 -8.54
N GLU A 90 6.67 -5.95 -8.70
CA GLU A 90 6.46 -6.67 -9.97
C GLU A 90 4.98 -6.70 -10.37
N LEU A 91 4.08 -6.91 -9.40
CA LEU A 91 2.64 -6.87 -9.65
C LEU A 91 2.19 -5.45 -10.04
N MET A 92 2.69 -4.40 -9.38
CA MET A 92 2.40 -3.02 -9.79
C MET A 92 2.86 -2.73 -11.20
N ARG A 93 4.09 -3.12 -11.56
CA ARG A 93 4.63 -2.97 -12.91
C ARG A 93 3.69 -3.60 -13.95
N LYS A 94 3.10 -4.76 -13.64
CA LYS A 94 2.19 -5.45 -14.56
C LYS A 94 0.78 -4.84 -14.59
N PHE A 95 0.22 -4.47 -13.44
CA PHE A 95 -1.21 -4.19 -13.31
C PHE A 95 -1.58 -2.72 -13.09
N ASN A 96 -0.68 -1.89 -12.57
CA ASN A 96 -0.94 -0.48 -12.31
C ASN A 96 -0.54 0.38 -13.51
N ARG A 97 -1.53 0.85 -14.28
CA ARG A 97 -1.31 1.63 -15.51
C ARG A 97 -2.23 2.84 -15.51
N ASP A 98 -1.93 3.79 -16.40
CA ASP A 98 -2.82 4.91 -16.71
C ASP A 98 -3.21 5.79 -15.51
N GLY A 99 -2.28 5.96 -14.57
CA GLY A 99 -2.49 6.81 -13.39
C GLY A 99 -3.20 6.12 -12.22
N TYR A 100 -3.53 4.83 -12.34
CA TYR A 100 -4.35 4.10 -11.38
C TYR A 100 -3.62 2.90 -10.76
N ALA A 101 -3.68 2.79 -9.44
CA ALA A 101 -3.14 1.65 -8.71
C ALA A 101 -4.23 0.63 -8.35
N HIS A 102 -4.10 -0.59 -8.89
CA HIS A 102 -4.85 -1.76 -8.42
C HIS A 102 -4.11 -2.50 -7.30
N VAL A 103 -2.79 -2.45 -7.29
CA VAL A 103 -1.94 -3.11 -6.29
C VAL A 103 -1.19 -2.05 -5.49
N PHE A 104 -1.24 -2.15 -4.17
CA PHE A 104 -0.51 -1.29 -3.25
C PHE A 104 0.49 -2.12 -2.46
N ASN A 105 1.69 -1.59 -2.30
CA ASN A 105 2.71 -2.14 -1.41
C ASN A 105 2.73 -1.35 -0.12
N THR A 106 2.96 -2.03 1.00
CA THR A 106 2.89 -1.43 2.34
C THR A 106 4.28 -0.97 2.79
N TYR A 107 4.41 0.34 3.02
CA TYR A 107 5.59 0.99 3.58
C TYR A 107 5.37 1.27 5.07
N GLN A 108 6.31 0.83 5.92
CA GLN A 108 6.18 0.87 7.37
C GLN A 108 7.04 2.01 7.97
N ALA A 109 6.42 3.15 8.27
CA ALA A 109 7.10 4.38 8.68
C ALA A 109 7.93 4.27 9.98
N TYR A 110 7.75 3.23 10.79
CA TYR A 110 8.61 2.97 11.96
C TYR A 110 10.05 2.58 11.57
N LEU A 111 10.31 2.11 10.35
CA LEU A 111 11.66 1.78 9.88
C LEU A 111 12.37 3.06 9.43
N LYS A 112 13.59 3.25 9.93
CA LYS A 112 14.46 4.38 9.56
C LYS A 112 14.75 4.44 8.05
N SER A 113 14.70 3.30 7.37
CA SER A 113 15.00 3.17 5.94
C SER A 113 13.81 3.46 5.02
N THR A 114 12.60 3.70 5.55
CA THR A 114 11.37 3.75 4.72
C THR A 114 11.40 4.85 3.68
N SER A 115 11.83 6.06 4.06
CA SER A 115 11.88 7.21 3.13
C SER A 115 12.83 6.92 1.96
N TYR A 116 14.03 6.41 2.26
CA TYR A 116 15.01 6.00 1.26
C TYR A 116 14.51 4.85 0.38
N THR A 117 13.84 3.86 0.96
CA THR A 117 13.26 2.72 0.21
C THR A 117 12.20 3.21 -0.76
N LEU A 118 11.31 4.11 -0.31
CA LEU A 118 10.29 4.70 -1.16
C LEU A 118 10.91 5.52 -2.30
N ALA A 119 11.93 6.34 -2.04
CA ALA A 119 12.63 7.09 -3.08
C ALA A 119 13.22 6.15 -4.15
N LYS A 120 13.89 5.07 -3.73
CA LYS A 120 14.39 4.04 -4.65
C LYS A 120 13.28 3.43 -5.49
N ASP A 121 12.12 3.16 -4.89
CA ASP A 121 10.99 2.56 -5.59
C ASP A 121 10.23 3.53 -6.48
N LEU A 122 10.38 4.85 -6.30
CA LEU A 122 9.85 5.88 -7.20
C LEU A 122 10.63 5.95 -8.53
N ALA A 123 11.87 5.44 -8.58
CA ALA A 123 12.65 5.40 -9.81
C ALA A 123 11.98 4.54 -10.89
N ALA A 124 11.61 3.31 -10.55
CA ALA A 124 11.01 2.35 -11.49
C ALA A 124 9.73 2.88 -12.20
N PRO A 125 8.69 3.40 -11.51
CA PRO A 125 7.52 3.96 -12.18
C PRO A 125 7.84 5.26 -12.95
N SER A 126 8.89 6.00 -12.58
CA SER A 126 9.34 7.18 -13.31
C SER A 126 9.95 6.81 -14.67
N GLU A 127 10.69 5.70 -14.72
CA GLU A 127 11.33 5.19 -15.95
C GLU A 127 10.39 4.33 -16.80
N GLU A 128 9.59 3.47 -16.17
CA GLU A 128 8.79 2.43 -16.82
C GLU A 128 7.30 2.81 -17.01
N GLY A 129 6.86 3.94 -16.42
CA GLY A 129 5.53 4.51 -16.63
C GLY A 129 4.37 3.75 -16.00
N PHE A 130 4.59 2.94 -14.96
CA PHE A 130 3.51 2.36 -14.15
C PHE A 130 3.14 3.30 -12.98
N THR A 131 2.00 3.07 -12.33
CA THR A 131 1.60 3.84 -11.13
C THR A 131 2.01 3.11 -9.85
N LEU A 132 2.71 3.81 -8.95
CA LEU A 132 3.04 3.27 -7.64
C LEU A 132 1.81 3.32 -6.71
N GLY A 133 1.38 2.17 -6.21
CA GLY A 133 0.42 2.09 -5.11
C GLY A 133 1.15 2.14 -3.77
N LEU A 134 1.12 3.29 -3.10
CA LEU A 134 1.76 3.53 -1.81
C LEU A 134 0.74 3.32 -0.68
N LYS A 135 0.78 2.19 0.02
CA LYS A 135 0.08 2.02 1.30
C LYS A 135 1.03 2.40 2.43
N LEU A 136 0.70 3.43 3.20
CA LEU A 136 1.53 3.88 4.31
C LEU A 136 0.91 3.46 5.64
N VAL A 137 1.71 2.80 6.48
CA VAL A 137 1.37 2.42 7.85
C VAL A 137 2.48 2.89 8.79
N ARG A 138 2.22 2.93 10.10
CA ARG A 138 3.31 3.05 11.09
C ARG A 138 4.14 1.76 11.16
N GLY A 139 3.48 0.62 11.31
CA GLY A 139 4.11 -0.70 11.45
C GLY A 139 3.43 -1.52 12.54
N ALA A 140 3.55 -2.85 12.47
CA ALA A 140 2.85 -3.78 13.38
C ALA A 140 3.80 -4.75 14.13
N TYR A 141 5.07 -4.84 13.71
CA TYR A 141 6.01 -5.87 14.19
C TYR A 141 7.09 -5.31 15.14
N ILE A 142 6.82 -4.17 15.80
CA ILE A 142 7.81 -3.43 16.61
C ILE A 142 8.46 -4.26 17.73
N THR A 143 7.75 -5.26 18.25
CA THR A 143 8.22 -6.11 19.35
C THR A 143 9.09 -7.28 18.88
N SER A 144 8.94 -7.72 17.64
CA SER A 144 9.68 -8.86 17.08
C SER A 144 10.86 -8.45 16.18
N GLU A 145 10.95 -7.17 15.84
CA GLU A 145 11.88 -6.64 14.85
C GLU A 145 13.21 -6.19 15.47
N GLU A 146 14.29 -6.17 14.67
CA GLU A 146 15.57 -5.67 15.14
C GLU A 146 15.45 -4.19 15.53
N ARG A 147 15.65 -3.89 16.82
CA ARG A 147 15.40 -2.55 17.37
C ARG A 147 16.24 -1.45 16.69
N SER A 148 17.43 -1.80 16.19
CA SER A 148 18.34 -0.87 15.51
C SER A 148 17.71 -0.26 14.24
N LEU A 149 16.84 -1.01 13.55
CA LEU A 149 16.18 -0.62 12.30
C LEU A 149 15.03 0.37 12.52
N ILE A 150 14.48 0.40 13.74
CA ILE A 150 13.27 1.16 14.07
C ILE A 150 13.65 2.51 14.69
N HIS A 151 12.86 3.55 14.43
CA HIS A 151 12.98 4.84 15.11
C HIS A 151 12.95 4.69 16.63
N ASN A 152 13.86 5.39 17.33
CA ASN A 152 14.06 5.21 18.77
C ASN A 152 12.85 5.63 19.60
N LYS A 153 12.05 6.58 19.10
CA LYS A 153 10.88 7.16 19.77
C LYS A 153 9.65 7.09 18.88
N LYS A 154 8.47 7.06 19.50
CA LYS A 154 7.18 7.05 18.78
C LYS A 154 7.01 8.32 17.96
N GLU A 155 7.40 9.46 18.51
CA GLU A 155 7.30 10.77 17.87
C GLU A 155 8.05 10.80 16.54
N ALA A 156 9.24 10.19 16.49
CA ALA A 156 10.01 10.06 15.25
C ALA A 156 9.31 9.17 14.20
N THR A 157 8.57 8.14 14.63
CA THR A 157 7.72 7.34 13.72
C THR A 157 6.53 8.16 13.20
N ASP A 158 5.91 8.97 14.06
CA ASP A 158 4.81 9.86 13.68
C ASP A 158 5.27 10.95 12.70
N GLU A 159 6.45 11.52 12.92
CA GLU A 159 7.11 12.47 12.03
C GLU A 159 7.45 11.83 10.69
N ALA A 160 8.02 10.62 10.67
CA ALA A 160 8.30 9.89 9.44
C ALA A 160 7.02 9.57 8.65
N TYR A 161 5.97 9.08 9.32
CA TYR A 161 4.67 8.81 8.70
C TYR A 161 4.07 10.09 8.10
N SER A 162 4.04 11.18 8.87
CA SER A 162 3.49 12.45 8.42
C SER A 162 4.32 13.04 7.28
N GLY A 163 5.66 12.98 7.39
CA GLY A 163 6.58 13.46 6.36
C GLY A 163 6.41 12.76 5.03
N ILE A 164 6.29 11.41 5.03
CA ILE A 164 6.07 10.62 3.82
C ILE A 164 4.69 10.93 3.21
N ALA A 165 3.63 10.90 4.02
CA ALA A 165 2.28 11.23 3.56
C ALA A 165 2.23 12.63 2.94
N GLN A 166 2.87 13.59 3.60
CA GLN A 166 2.89 14.97 3.14
C GLN A 166 3.76 15.14 1.88
N GLY A 167 4.90 14.44 1.81
CA GLY A 167 5.76 14.41 0.63
C GLY A 167 5.02 13.87 -0.59
N ALA A 168 4.29 12.76 -0.43
CA ALA A 168 3.47 12.20 -1.51
C ALA A 168 2.40 13.20 -1.98
N LEU A 169 1.71 13.87 -1.04
CA LEU A 169 0.72 14.90 -1.37
C LEU A 169 1.32 16.13 -2.07
N ARG A 170 2.56 16.50 -1.74
CA ARG A 170 3.31 17.55 -2.45
C ARG A 170 3.86 17.10 -3.80
N GLN A 171 3.87 15.79 -4.04
CA GLN A 171 4.66 15.18 -5.11
C GLN A 171 6.16 15.50 -4.95
N GLU A 172 6.66 15.51 -3.72
CA GLU A 172 8.05 15.81 -3.35
C GLU A 172 8.53 14.82 -2.29
N ILE A 173 9.36 13.85 -2.67
CA ILE A 173 9.96 12.85 -1.77
C ILE A 173 11.43 12.67 -2.15
N GLU A 174 12.32 12.97 -1.20
CA GLU A 174 13.77 12.94 -1.40
C GLU A 174 14.17 13.68 -2.70
N GLU A 175 14.78 12.98 -3.67
CA GLU A 175 15.20 13.54 -4.96
C GLU A 175 14.10 13.64 -6.03
N PHE A 176 12.87 13.18 -5.76
CA PHE A 176 11.74 13.22 -6.70
C PHE A 176 10.84 14.43 -6.49
N GLY A 177 10.51 15.13 -7.57
CA GLY A 177 9.58 16.26 -7.59
C GLY A 177 10.15 17.60 -7.15
N VAL A 178 11.38 17.60 -6.65
CA VAL A 178 12.11 18.82 -6.28
C VAL A 178 12.76 19.49 -7.50
N LYS A 179 13.07 20.78 -7.38
CA LYS A 179 13.77 21.53 -8.42
C LYS A 179 15.14 20.90 -8.72
N ASN A 180 15.42 20.63 -10.00
CA ASN A 180 16.62 19.93 -10.48
C ASN A 180 16.72 18.44 -10.06
N GLY A 181 15.65 17.86 -9.48
CA GLY A 181 15.56 16.43 -9.18
C GLY A 181 14.91 15.62 -10.31
N HIS A 182 14.52 14.38 -9.99
CA HIS A 182 13.75 13.53 -10.89
C HIS A 182 12.29 13.96 -10.94
N LYS A 183 11.60 13.69 -12.05
CA LYS A 183 10.15 13.91 -12.14
C LYS A 183 9.44 12.97 -11.17
N PHE A 184 8.51 13.51 -10.38
CA PHE A 184 7.66 12.69 -9.52
C PHE A 184 6.74 11.79 -10.37
N PRO A 185 6.78 10.46 -10.18
CA PRO A 185 5.99 9.53 -10.97
C PRO A 185 4.50 9.56 -10.57
N SER A 186 3.67 8.81 -11.29
CA SER A 186 2.29 8.60 -10.85
C SER A 186 2.27 7.76 -9.58
N VAL A 187 1.62 8.28 -8.55
CA VAL A 187 1.44 7.61 -7.25
C VAL A 187 -0.04 7.68 -6.86
N ASN A 188 -0.57 6.61 -6.28
CA ASN A 188 -1.82 6.63 -5.53
C ASN A 188 -1.49 6.29 -4.07
N LEU A 189 -2.01 7.08 -3.14
CA LEU A 189 -1.70 6.97 -1.72
C LEU A 189 -2.88 6.33 -0.97
N PHE A 190 -2.58 5.32 -0.17
CA PHE A 190 -3.51 4.73 0.79
C PHE A 190 -2.96 4.92 2.21
N LEU A 191 -3.67 5.67 3.05
CA LEU A 191 -3.24 5.97 4.42
C LEU A 191 -3.95 5.06 5.41
N ALA A 192 -3.18 4.25 6.12
CA ALA A 192 -3.69 3.33 7.13
C ALA A 192 -3.20 3.76 8.53
N SER A 193 -4.14 4.25 9.35
CA SER A 193 -3.86 4.77 10.68
C SER A 193 -5.09 4.75 11.59
N HIS A 194 -4.88 4.34 12.85
CA HIS A 194 -5.86 4.47 13.93
C HIS A 194 -5.78 5.81 14.68
N ASN A 195 -4.80 6.64 14.34
CA ASN A 195 -4.69 7.99 14.90
C ASN A 195 -5.57 8.94 14.08
N GLU A 196 -6.72 9.32 14.64
CA GLU A 196 -7.67 10.27 14.04
C GLU A 196 -6.99 11.56 13.60
N ALA A 197 -6.23 12.17 14.50
CA ALA A 197 -5.60 13.45 14.27
C ALA A 197 -4.65 13.38 13.07
N SER A 198 -3.88 12.29 12.92
CA SER A 198 -3.01 12.09 11.75
C SER A 198 -3.81 11.96 10.46
N VAL A 199 -4.91 11.21 10.47
CA VAL A 199 -5.73 10.99 9.27
C VAL A 199 -6.44 12.28 8.87
N LEU A 200 -7.09 12.95 9.82
CA LEU A 200 -7.80 14.20 9.60
C LEU A 200 -6.86 15.31 9.12
N ALA A 201 -5.67 15.44 9.71
CA ALA A 201 -4.69 16.44 9.29
C ALA A 201 -4.27 16.24 7.81
N VAL A 202 -4.02 14.99 7.40
CA VAL A 202 -3.64 14.71 6.01
C VAL A 202 -4.82 14.91 5.06
N TYR A 203 -6.05 14.55 5.46
CA TYR A 203 -7.26 14.83 4.70
C TYR A 203 -7.48 16.33 4.48
N GLN A 204 -7.48 17.12 5.55
CA GLN A 204 -7.66 18.58 5.49
C GLN A 204 -6.61 19.22 4.58
N TRP A 205 -5.38 18.75 4.67
CA TRP A 205 -4.30 19.28 3.85
C TRP A 205 -4.44 18.89 2.38
N HIS A 206 -4.86 17.65 2.08
CA HIS A 206 -5.20 17.25 0.72
C HIS A 206 -6.33 18.11 0.15
N GLN A 207 -7.42 18.32 0.89
CA GLN A 207 -8.55 19.17 0.49
C GLN A 207 -8.11 20.61 0.22
N GLN A 208 -7.24 21.17 1.08
CA GLN A 208 -6.68 22.49 0.87
C GLN A 208 -5.88 22.56 -0.44
N ARG A 209 -5.03 21.56 -0.72
CA ARG A 209 -4.26 21.52 -1.97
C ARG A 209 -5.17 21.46 -3.19
N VAL A 210 -6.20 20.61 -3.16
CA VAL A 210 -7.21 20.52 -4.23
C VAL A 210 -7.92 21.86 -4.43
N THR A 211 -8.42 22.47 -3.36
CA THR A 211 -9.12 23.77 -3.41
C THR A 211 -8.23 24.88 -3.96
N CYS A 212 -6.94 24.87 -3.62
CA CYS A 212 -5.97 25.84 -4.13
C CYS A 212 -5.41 25.50 -5.52
N GLY A 213 -5.83 24.40 -6.16
CA GLY A 213 -5.31 23.97 -7.45
C GLY A 213 -3.83 23.55 -7.43
N LEU A 214 -3.31 23.15 -6.26
CA LEU A 214 -1.93 22.71 -6.10
C LEU A 214 -1.77 21.23 -6.51
N PRO A 215 -0.60 20.83 -7.05
CA PRO A 215 -0.34 19.43 -7.41
C PRO A 215 -0.57 18.48 -6.23
N THR A 216 -1.19 17.33 -6.47
CA THR A 216 -1.40 16.32 -5.44
C THR A 216 -1.62 14.94 -6.06
N VAL A 217 -1.78 13.91 -5.23
CA VAL A 217 -2.02 12.52 -5.65
C VAL A 217 -3.39 12.05 -5.21
N PRO A 218 -4.02 11.07 -5.88
CA PRO A 218 -5.21 10.40 -5.35
C PRO A 218 -4.92 9.81 -3.98
N VAL A 219 -5.84 10.03 -3.03
CA VAL A 219 -5.72 9.54 -1.65
C VAL A 219 -6.97 8.79 -1.23
N ASP A 220 -6.77 7.62 -0.63
CA ASP A 220 -7.79 6.85 0.07
C ASP A 220 -7.32 6.54 1.50
N PHE A 221 -8.28 6.27 2.39
CA PHE A 221 -8.02 6.08 3.82
C PHE A 221 -8.58 4.74 4.29
N GLY A 222 -7.81 4.04 5.12
CA GLY A 222 -8.18 2.76 5.69
C GLY A 222 -8.06 2.73 7.21
N GLN A 223 -9.03 2.08 7.85
CA GLN A 223 -9.00 1.78 9.29
C GLN A 223 -9.47 0.35 9.54
N LEU A 224 -8.94 -0.30 10.59
CA LEU A 224 -9.40 -1.64 10.99
C LEU A 224 -10.80 -1.54 11.61
N HIS A 225 -11.65 -2.47 11.22
CA HIS A 225 -13.00 -2.60 11.77
C HIS A 225 -12.97 -2.83 13.30
N GLY A 226 -13.65 -1.98 14.07
CA GLY A 226 -13.71 -2.04 15.54
C GLY A 226 -12.57 -1.33 16.27
N MET A 227 -11.71 -0.59 15.56
CA MET A 227 -10.69 0.27 16.15
C MET A 227 -10.86 1.71 15.67
N ALA A 228 -11.24 2.60 16.59
CA ALA A 228 -11.41 4.03 16.35
C ALA A 228 -12.58 4.37 15.39
N ASP A 229 -13.75 3.75 15.59
CA ASP A 229 -14.97 3.96 14.80
C ASP A 229 -15.37 5.45 14.67
N GLU A 230 -15.08 6.26 15.70
CA GLU A 230 -15.32 7.71 15.69
C GLU A 230 -14.62 8.41 14.51
N VAL A 231 -13.42 7.96 14.12
CA VAL A 231 -12.66 8.53 12.99
C VAL A 231 -13.30 8.21 11.65
N SER A 232 -13.80 6.98 11.51
CA SER A 232 -14.50 6.56 10.30
C SER A 232 -15.80 7.35 10.13
N PHE A 233 -16.54 7.59 11.21
CA PHE A 233 -17.71 8.48 11.19
C PHE A 233 -17.34 9.93 10.85
N SER A 234 -16.29 10.49 11.46
CA SER A 234 -15.80 11.85 11.16
C SER A 234 -15.43 12.01 9.68
N LEU A 235 -14.75 11.03 9.08
CA LEU A 235 -14.36 11.06 7.67
C LEU A 235 -15.53 10.85 6.72
N LEU A 236 -16.49 9.99 7.06
CA LEU A 236 -17.71 9.79 6.28
C LEU A 236 -18.63 11.02 6.32
N GLN A 237 -18.69 11.74 7.44
CA GLN A 237 -19.45 13.01 7.55
C GLN A 237 -18.80 14.15 6.75
N LEU A 238 -17.50 14.08 6.46
CA LEU A 238 -16.79 15.04 5.63
C LEU A 238 -16.98 14.81 4.12
N LYS A 239 -17.64 13.71 3.70
CA LYS A 239 -18.15 13.58 2.33
C LYS A 239 -19.31 14.55 2.13
N GLY A 240 -19.06 15.64 1.42
CA GLY A 240 -20.11 16.56 0.96
C GLY A 240 -21.10 15.89 -0.02
N PRO A 241 -22.23 16.55 -0.32
CA PRO A 241 -23.39 15.96 -1.00
C PRO A 241 -23.17 15.50 -2.46
N ASP A 242 -22.04 15.84 -3.07
CA ASP A 242 -21.73 15.48 -4.46
C ASP A 242 -20.83 14.24 -4.50
N GLY A 243 -21.45 13.07 -4.62
CA GLY A 243 -20.81 11.76 -4.75
C GLY A 243 -19.98 11.55 -6.03
N ASP A 244 -18.97 12.39 -6.25
CA ASP A 244 -17.97 12.20 -7.32
C ASP A 244 -17.04 11.04 -6.94
N PRO A 245 -16.97 9.96 -7.75
CA PRO A 245 -16.12 8.79 -7.50
C PRO A 245 -14.60 9.10 -7.50
N ARG A 246 -14.19 10.34 -7.77
CA ARG A 246 -12.80 10.83 -7.66
C ARG A 246 -12.46 11.46 -6.29
N SER A 247 -13.42 11.52 -5.38
CA SER A 247 -13.27 12.11 -4.05
C SER A 247 -13.18 11.01 -2.97
N THR A 248 -11.99 10.90 -2.38
CA THR A 248 -11.66 10.25 -1.09
C THR A 248 -12.66 9.22 -0.57
N SER A 249 -12.28 7.93 -0.62
CA SER A 249 -13.02 6.87 0.08
C SER A 249 -12.39 6.59 1.46
N ALA A 250 -13.21 6.64 2.51
CA ALA A 250 -12.91 6.04 3.79
C ALA A 250 -13.49 4.63 3.78
N GLN A 251 -12.65 3.62 3.97
CA GLN A 251 -13.09 2.22 3.97
C GLN A 251 -12.63 1.48 5.22
N HIS A 252 -13.51 0.59 5.69
CA HIS A 252 -13.18 -0.35 6.75
C HIS A 252 -12.41 -1.50 6.12
N VAL A 253 -11.19 -1.72 6.59
CA VAL A 253 -10.31 -2.77 6.11
C VAL A 253 -10.38 -3.90 7.16
N GLY A 254 -10.92 -5.05 6.75
CA GLY A 254 -11.05 -6.25 7.59
C GLY A 254 -9.74 -6.99 7.84
#